data_AF-A0A6U2DZR8-F1
#
_entry.id   AF-A0A6U2DZR8-F1
#
_cell.length_a   1.000
_cell.length_b   1.000
_cell.length_c   1.000
_cell.angle_alpha   90.00
_cell.angle_beta   90.00
_cell.angle_gamma   90.00
#
_symmetry.space_group_name_H-M   'P 1'
#
loop_
_entity.id
_entity.type
_entity.pdbx_description
1 polymer ?
#
loop_
_entity_poly.entity_id
_entity_poly.type
_entity_poly.pdbx_seq_one_letter_code
_entity_poly.pdbx_strand_id
1 'polypeptide(L)'
;MPLLHAFTRLSSVTLEWCTAKGTLSPTTTGHLFFLATLCITSASCFVTTHHLPSAVSPTAQHACSSNPGKTLNTVAMAATGGESAPSPAQVLDFLNICGKLKKTVRTGWKRCGVQPCESVADHSWRMGVLSMLLPPDVDRNHCIKMAIVHDLAEAIVGDISPHCGVSDEEKYKRENDAMGAIREAAGDSTVGREIQSLWKEYEQGQSAEAKAVKDLDKFEMMVQAEEYEKETGIDLEQFFQSTKGKIKHPVMQGWEMELRDQRGK
;
A
#
# COMPACT_ATOMS: atom_id res chain seq x y z
N MET A 1 12.92 60.99 4.55
CA MET A 1 14.08 60.07 4.55
C MET A 1 13.62 58.69 4.99
N PRO A 2 13.70 57.66 4.13
CA PRO A 2 13.49 56.27 4.52
C PRO A 2 14.82 55.47 4.54
N LEU A 3 15.01 54.63 5.56
CA LEU A 3 16.02 53.55 5.62
C LEU A 3 15.34 52.36 6.32
N LEU A 4 15.01 51.26 5.65
CA LEU A 4 15.81 50.17 5.04
C LEU A 4 16.17 49.01 6.00
N HIS A 5 15.66 47.82 5.63
CA HIS A 5 16.19 46.46 5.87
C HIS A 5 16.11 45.91 7.32
N ALA A 6 15.72 44.64 7.55
CA ALA A 6 16.07 43.47 6.76
C ALA A 6 14.97 42.39 6.65
N PHE A 7 14.81 41.84 5.45
CA PHE A 7 14.14 40.56 5.18
C PHE A 7 15.22 39.55 4.76
N THR A 8 15.35 38.43 5.46
CA THR A 8 16.27 37.35 5.08
C THR A 8 15.60 36.39 4.09
N ARG A 9 16.00 36.45 2.82
CA ARG A 9 15.76 35.37 1.85
C ARG A 9 16.60 34.14 2.26
N LEU A 10 16.00 32.96 2.18
CA LEU A 10 16.74 31.74 1.87
C LEU A 10 16.56 31.41 0.39
N SER A 11 17.65 30.94 -0.23
CA SER A 11 17.83 30.92 -1.68
C SER A 11 17.26 29.66 -2.34
N SER A 12 16.57 29.87 -3.46
CA SER A 12 16.27 28.83 -4.46
C SER A 12 17.56 28.24 -5.03
N VAL A 13 17.65 26.90 -5.08
CA VAL A 13 18.68 26.20 -5.84
C VAL A 13 18.20 26.03 -7.28
N THR A 14 18.83 26.74 -8.22
CA THR A 14 18.63 26.55 -9.66
C THR A 14 19.67 25.56 -10.19
N LEU A 15 19.21 24.46 -10.80
CA LEU A 15 20.08 23.61 -11.64
C LEU A 15 20.27 24.28 -13.00
N GLU A 16 21.48 24.73 -13.32
CA GLU A 16 21.86 25.11 -14.68
C GLU A 16 22.35 23.89 -15.47
N TRP A 17 21.77 23.68 -16.65
CA TRP A 17 22.23 22.69 -17.62
C TRP A 17 23.28 23.30 -18.56
N CYS A 18 24.55 22.90 -18.44
CA CYS A 18 25.56 23.25 -19.43
C CYS A 18 25.43 22.41 -20.71
N THR A 19 24.84 23.00 -21.76
CA THR A 19 24.95 22.46 -23.12
C THR A 19 26.30 22.82 -23.75
N ALA A 20 27.19 21.84 -23.94
CA ALA A 20 28.39 21.99 -24.76
C ALA A 20 28.21 21.32 -26.13
N LYS A 21 28.40 22.08 -27.22
CA LYS A 21 28.44 21.55 -28.60
C LYS A 21 29.88 21.19 -28.96
N GLY A 22 30.12 19.99 -29.51
CA GLY A 22 31.45 19.59 -30.01
C GLY A 22 31.48 18.25 -30.77
N THR A 23 32.02 18.28 -31.99
CA THR A 23 32.12 17.17 -32.97
C THR A 23 33.61 16.94 -33.35
N LEU A 24 34.10 15.75 -33.75
CA LEU A 24 33.46 14.45 -34.06
C LEU A 24 34.50 13.30 -34.10
N SER A 25 34.08 12.07 -33.79
CA SER A 25 34.62 10.81 -34.39
C SER A 25 35.99 10.27 -33.84
N PRO A 26 36.38 8.99 -34.11
CA PRO A 26 36.70 8.07 -33.01
C PRO A 26 38.03 7.30 -33.11
N THR A 27 38.45 6.65 -32.00
CA THR A 27 39.12 5.32 -32.03
C THR A 27 39.25 4.67 -30.63
N THR A 28 39.15 3.34 -30.61
CA THR A 28 39.76 2.39 -29.65
C THR A 28 39.32 2.34 -28.17
N THR A 29 38.43 1.36 -27.90
CA THR A 29 38.49 0.35 -26.82
C THR A 29 38.87 0.76 -25.39
N GLY A 30 37.90 0.73 -24.48
CA GLY A 30 38.12 0.68 -23.03
C GLY A 30 36.85 0.39 -22.24
N HIS A 31 36.69 -0.83 -21.72
CA HIS A 31 35.61 -1.14 -20.77
C HIS A 31 35.88 -0.46 -19.42
N LEU A 32 35.00 0.43 -18.96
CA LEU A 32 34.90 0.78 -17.54
C LEU A 32 33.54 0.34 -16.98
N PHE A 33 33.56 -0.70 -16.17
CA PHE A 33 32.49 -0.98 -15.21
C PHE A 33 32.60 0.01 -14.05
N PHE A 34 31.60 0.85 -13.84
CA PHE A 34 31.45 1.60 -12.59
C PHE A 34 30.70 0.76 -11.56
N LEU A 35 31.46 0.09 -10.68
CA LEU A 35 30.93 -0.46 -9.43
C LEU A 35 31.00 0.62 -8.34
N ALA A 36 29.84 1.09 -7.89
CA ALA A 36 29.74 1.98 -6.74
C ALA A 36 29.80 1.16 -5.44
N THR A 37 30.98 1.05 -4.83
CA THR A 37 31.14 0.42 -3.51
C THR A 37 30.61 1.36 -2.43
N LEU A 38 29.50 0.98 -1.78
CA LEU A 38 28.97 1.70 -0.63
C LEU A 38 29.75 1.30 0.64
N CYS A 39 30.52 2.22 1.20
CA CYS A 39 31.20 2.00 2.48
C CYS A 39 30.19 1.94 3.64
N ILE A 40 29.98 0.75 4.19
CA ILE A 40 29.32 0.56 5.49
C ILE A 40 30.39 0.72 6.58
N THR A 41 30.30 1.77 7.39
CA THR A 41 31.11 1.92 8.60
C THR A 41 30.58 1.01 9.70
N SER A 42 31.36 -0.03 10.05
CA SER A 42 31.03 -0.95 11.13
C SER A 42 31.40 -0.39 12.50
N ALA A 43 30.53 -0.62 13.49
CA ALA A 43 30.79 -0.29 14.90
C ALA A 43 31.07 -1.59 15.68
N SER A 44 32.35 -1.76 16.04
CA SER A 44 32.98 -2.58 17.09
C SER A 44 32.29 -3.84 17.63
N CYS A 45 33.01 -4.96 17.50
CA CYS A 45 32.75 -6.25 18.12
C CYS A 45 32.78 -6.23 19.66
N PHE A 46 31.98 -7.10 20.27
CA PHE A 46 32.34 -7.80 21.51
C PHE A 46 32.19 -9.31 21.25
N VAL A 47 33.32 -10.01 21.12
CA VAL A 47 33.38 -11.48 21.05
C VAL A 47 34.30 -11.96 22.16
N THR A 48 33.72 -12.57 23.19
CA THR A 48 34.45 -13.20 24.28
C THR A 48 35.03 -14.55 23.82
N THR A 49 36.35 -14.62 23.72
CA THR A 49 37.06 -15.87 23.43
C THR A 49 37.13 -16.76 24.66
N HIS A 50 36.45 -17.90 24.65
CA HIS A 50 36.67 -18.96 25.64
C HIS A 50 37.79 -19.90 25.18
N HIS A 51 38.82 -20.05 26.02
CA HIS A 51 39.87 -21.06 25.83
C HIS A 51 39.37 -22.47 26.18
N LEU A 52 39.73 -23.44 25.33
CA LEU A 52 39.69 -24.87 25.58
C LEU A 52 41.09 -25.37 25.95
N PRO A 53 41.23 -26.25 26.97
CA PRO A 53 42.35 -27.17 27.11
C PRO A 53 41.95 -28.63 26.82
N SER A 54 42.95 -29.45 26.49
CA SER A 54 42.83 -30.78 25.88
C SER A 54 42.36 -31.92 26.79
N ALA A 55 41.98 -33.03 26.15
CA ALA A 55 41.47 -34.26 26.76
C ALA A 55 42.51 -35.14 27.47
N VAL A 56 42.04 -35.92 28.46
CA VAL A 56 42.68 -37.15 28.99
C VAL A 56 41.58 -38.16 29.37
N SER A 57 41.79 -39.43 29.03
CA SER A 57 41.07 -40.66 29.47
C SER A 57 42.14 -41.69 29.92
N PRO A 58 41.83 -42.86 30.53
CA PRO A 58 40.55 -43.52 30.90
C PRO A 58 40.45 -43.72 32.45
N THR A 59 39.57 -44.49 33.12
CA THR A 59 39.11 -45.89 32.93
C THR A 59 38.06 -46.27 34.00
N ALA A 60 37.34 -47.41 33.83
CA ALA A 60 36.56 -48.15 34.85
C ALA A 60 35.28 -47.50 35.41
N GLN A 61 34.21 -48.18 35.85
CA GLN A 61 33.57 -49.50 35.62
C GLN A 61 32.40 -49.58 36.66
N HIS A 62 31.26 -50.20 36.32
CA HIS A 62 30.09 -50.43 37.20
C HIS A 62 29.38 -49.15 37.75
N ALA A 63 28.10 -49.17 38.14
CA ALA A 63 27.14 -50.27 38.28
C ALA A 63 25.73 -49.88 37.77
N CYS A 64 24.92 -50.89 37.47
CA CYS A 64 23.47 -50.74 37.25
C CYS A 64 22.75 -50.62 38.61
N SER A 65 21.79 -49.70 38.75
CA SER A 65 20.78 -49.78 39.82
C SER A 65 19.49 -49.08 39.41
N SER A 66 18.39 -49.79 39.64
CA SER A 66 17.00 -49.36 39.40
C SER A 66 16.47 -48.50 40.55
N ASN A 67 15.63 -47.50 40.24
CA ASN A 67 14.35 -47.35 40.96
C ASN A 67 13.31 -46.55 40.15
N PRO A 68 12.01 -46.86 40.27
CA PRO A 68 10.95 -46.17 39.53
C PRO A 68 10.32 -45.02 40.33
N GLY A 69 9.60 -44.15 39.62
CA GLY A 69 8.55 -43.31 40.20
C GLY A 69 8.93 -41.84 40.43
N LYS A 70 8.42 -40.98 39.54
CA LYS A 70 7.51 -39.89 39.93
C LYS A 70 6.80 -39.34 38.71
N THR A 71 5.48 -39.43 38.73
CA THR A 71 4.57 -38.85 37.74
C THR A 71 4.76 -37.33 37.73
N LEU A 72 5.33 -36.79 36.66
CA LEU A 72 5.33 -35.35 36.41
C LEU A 72 3.99 -34.99 35.78
N ASN A 73 3.21 -34.18 36.49
CA ASN A 73 1.98 -33.59 35.96
C ASN A 73 2.34 -32.73 34.75
N THR A 74 1.97 -33.19 33.56
CA THR A 74 1.94 -32.36 32.36
C THR A 74 0.84 -31.32 32.53
N VAL A 75 1.17 -30.18 33.14
CA VAL A 75 0.34 -28.99 33.05
C VAL A 75 0.23 -28.66 31.57
N ALA A 76 -0.98 -28.75 31.02
CA ALA A 76 -1.24 -28.44 29.63
C ALA A 76 -0.84 -26.98 29.39
N MET A 77 0.28 -26.78 28.67
CA MET A 77 0.58 -25.48 28.08
C MET A 77 -0.54 -25.19 27.09
N ALA A 78 -1.41 -24.25 27.45
CA ALA A 78 -2.37 -23.70 26.53
C ALA A 78 -1.61 -23.25 25.28
N ALA A 79 -2.07 -23.70 24.11
CA ALA A 79 -1.45 -23.31 22.86
C ALA A 79 -1.59 -21.80 22.69
N THR A 80 -0.52 -21.06 22.99
CA THR A 80 -0.35 -19.68 22.53
C THR A 80 -0.35 -19.77 21.01
N GLY A 81 -1.47 -19.40 20.39
CA GLY A 81 -1.63 -19.37 18.94
C GLY A 81 -0.62 -18.38 18.37
N GLY A 82 0.56 -18.88 18.01
CA GLY A 82 1.69 -18.07 17.59
C GLY A 82 1.32 -17.32 16.32
N GLU A 83 1.47 -16.00 16.36
CA GLU A 83 1.21 -15.15 15.21
C GLU A 83 2.27 -15.39 14.13
N SER A 84 1.98 -16.29 13.20
CA SER A 84 2.90 -16.66 12.13
C SER A 84 2.82 -15.63 10.99
N ALA A 85 3.93 -14.93 10.75
CA ALA A 85 4.10 -14.13 9.54
C ALA A 85 4.02 -15.00 8.27
N PRO A 86 3.62 -14.45 7.12
CA PRO A 86 3.62 -15.18 5.85
C PRO A 86 5.04 -15.66 5.49
N SER A 87 5.15 -16.84 4.89
CA SER A 87 6.43 -17.33 4.35
C SER A 87 6.93 -16.46 3.19
N PRO A 88 8.23 -16.47 2.85
CA PRO A 88 8.75 -15.70 1.73
C PRO A 88 8.05 -15.98 0.38
N ALA A 89 7.62 -17.24 0.16
CA ALA A 89 6.84 -17.60 -1.04
C ALA A 89 5.47 -16.91 -1.06
N GLN A 90 4.73 -16.98 0.06
CA GLN A 90 3.44 -16.30 0.24
C GLN A 90 3.55 -14.77 0.08
N VAL A 91 4.62 -14.15 0.60
CA VAL A 91 4.88 -12.71 0.38
C VAL A 91 5.03 -12.41 -1.11
N LEU A 92 5.76 -13.24 -1.87
CA LEU A 92 5.92 -13.06 -3.32
C LEU A 92 4.60 -13.31 -4.07
N ASP A 93 3.81 -14.33 -3.70
CA ASP A 93 2.51 -14.61 -4.31
C ASP A 93 1.51 -13.47 -4.08
N PHE A 94 1.44 -12.95 -2.85
CA PHE A 94 0.63 -11.78 -2.52
C PHE A 94 1.07 -10.53 -3.30
N LEU A 95 2.38 -10.26 -3.38
CA LEU A 95 2.91 -9.14 -4.17
C LEU A 95 2.66 -9.29 -5.67
N ASN A 96 2.71 -10.52 -6.20
CA ASN A 96 2.38 -10.83 -7.60
C ASN A 96 0.89 -10.57 -7.91
N ILE A 97 -0.01 -10.74 -6.93
CA ILE A 97 -1.42 -10.35 -7.09
C ILE A 97 -1.54 -8.82 -7.03
N CYS A 98 -1.03 -8.17 -5.98
CA CYS A 98 -1.07 -6.71 -5.83
C CYS A 98 -0.50 -5.97 -7.07
N GLY A 99 0.59 -6.49 -7.64
CA GLY A 99 1.24 -5.93 -8.83
C GLY A 99 0.37 -5.90 -10.09
N LYS A 100 -0.73 -6.65 -10.15
CA LYS A 100 -1.70 -6.61 -11.26
C LYS A 100 -2.48 -5.29 -11.31
N LEU A 101 -2.78 -4.69 -10.16
CA LEU A 101 -3.52 -3.41 -10.08
C LEU A 101 -2.85 -2.29 -10.86
N LYS A 102 -1.51 -2.30 -10.98
CA LYS A 102 -0.72 -1.37 -11.80
C LYS A 102 -1.00 -1.44 -13.31
N LYS A 103 -1.79 -2.44 -13.74
CA LYS A 103 -2.21 -2.68 -15.13
C LYS A 103 -3.73 -2.79 -15.27
N THR A 104 -4.46 -2.91 -14.16
CA THR A 104 -5.92 -2.75 -14.13
C THR A 104 -6.21 -1.26 -14.27
N VAL A 105 -6.63 -0.84 -15.46
CA VAL A 105 -7.04 0.55 -15.74
C VAL A 105 -8.46 0.79 -15.23
N ARG A 106 -8.74 1.98 -14.67
CA ARG A 106 -10.08 2.32 -14.21
C ARG A 106 -11.07 2.37 -15.40
N THR A 107 -12.05 1.47 -15.37
CA THR A 107 -13.00 1.18 -16.46
C THR A 107 -13.86 2.40 -16.79
N GLY A 108 -14.17 3.24 -15.79
CA GLY A 108 -14.89 4.51 -15.96
C GLY A 108 -14.24 5.42 -17.01
N TRP A 109 -12.99 5.81 -16.79
CA TRP A 109 -12.24 6.71 -17.69
C TRP A 109 -12.04 6.11 -19.07
N LYS A 110 -11.66 4.83 -19.14
CA LYS A 110 -11.44 4.11 -20.40
C LYS A 110 -12.69 4.09 -21.29
N ARG A 111 -13.88 3.96 -20.69
CA ARG A 111 -15.16 4.02 -21.44
C ARG A 111 -15.49 5.41 -21.96
N CYS A 112 -14.92 6.46 -21.37
CA CYS A 112 -15.08 7.85 -21.81
C CYS A 112 -14.05 8.25 -22.88
N GLY A 113 -13.10 7.38 -23.22
CA GLY A 113 -12.07 7.65 -24.21
C GLY A 113 -10.83 8.38 -23.68
N VAL A 114 -10.75 8.64 -22.36
CA VAL A 114 -9.57 9.22 -21.71
C VAL A 114 -8.36 8.32 -21.94
N GLN A 115 -7.25 8.85 -22.47
CA GLN A 115 -5.97 8.16 -22.57
C GLN A 115 -4.80 9.15 -22.42
N PRO A 116 -3.77 8.83 -21.61
CA PRO A 116 -3.65 7.65 -20.73
C PRO A 116 -4.67 7.67 -19.57
N CYS A 117 -5.09 6.49 -19.13
CA CYS A 117 -5.89 6.31 -17.91
C CYS A 117 -4.98 5.97 -16.73
N GLU A 118 -5.37 6.39 -15.53
CA GLU A 118 -4.86 5.85 -14.28
C GLU A 118 -5.16 4.35 -14.13
N SER A 119 -4.34 3.70 -13.30
CA SER A 119 -4.58 2.35 -12.82
C SER A 119 -5.28 2.36 -11.46
N VAL A 120 -5.91 1.25 -11.09
CA VAL A 120 -6.54 1.06 -9.77
C VAL A 120 -5.51 1.24 -8.64
N ALA A 121 -4.23 0.96 -8.92
CA ALA A 121 -3.15 1.21 -7.96
C ALA A 121 -2.85 2.71 -7.75
N ASP A 122 -3.07 3.56 -8.76
CA ASP A 122 -2.86 5.01 -8.65
C ASP A 122 -3.99 5.64 -7.82
N HIS A 123 -5.25 5.30 -8.14
CA HIS A 123 -6.44 5.61 -7.34
C HIS A 123 -6.25 5.18 -5.86
N SER A 124 -5.91 3.91 -5.62
CA SER A 124 -5.71 3.36 -4.27
C SER A 124 -4.58 4.06 -3.51
N TRP A 125 -3.52 4.48 -4.21
CA TRP A 125 -2.42 5.26 -3.61
C TRP A 125 -2.89 6.65 -3.20
N ARG A 126 -3.55 7.40 -4.09
CA ARG A 126 -4.03 8.76 -3.78
C ARG A 126 -5.11 8.74 -2.70
N MET A 127 -5.96 7.72 -2.69
CA MET A 127 -6.91 7.40 -1.61
C MET A 127 -6.22 7.19 -0.25
N GLY A 128 -5.11 6.44 -0.21
CA GLY A 128 -4.30 6.27 1.00
C GLY A 128 -3.70 7.58 1.51
N VAL A 129 -3.18 8.42 0.62
CA VAL A 129 -2.65 9.77 0.96
C VAL A 129 -3.78 10.68 1.45
N LEU A 130 -4.91 10.71 0.75
CA LEU A 130 -6.08 11.52 1.09
C LEU A 130 -6.66 11.14 2.47
N SER A 131 -6.62 9.85 2.83
CA SER A 131 -7.02 9.34 4.15
C SER A 131 -6.21 9.94 5.31
N MET A 132 -4.99 10.44 5.06
CA MET A 132 -4.19 11.16 6.08
C MET A 132 -4.78 12.53 6.45
N LEU A 133 -5.59 13.12 5.57
CA LEU A 133 -6.22 14.45 5.73
C LEU A 133 -7.58 14.40 6.43
N LEU A 134 -8.08 13.20 6.74
CA LEU A 134 -9.35 13.01 7.46
C LEU A 134 -9.36 13.74 8.81
N PRO A 135 -10.52 14.18 9.31
CA PRO A 135 -10.65 14.73 10.66
C PRO A 135 -10.35 13.66 11.76
N PRO A 136 -10.14 14.07 13.02
CA PRO A 136 -9.75 13.17 14.12
C PRO A 136 -10.94 12.43 14.77
N ASP A 137 -12.13 12.49 14.17
CA ASP A 137 -13.36 11.81 14.56
C ASP A 137 -13.48 10.38 13.97
N VAL A 138 -12.51 9.95 13.16
CA VAL A 138 -12.32 8.59 12.65
C VAL A 138 -10.88 8.10 12.85
N ASP A 139 -10.66 6.79 12.97
CA ASP A 139 -9.28 6.25 12.98
C ASP A 139 -8.64 6.34 11.59
N ARG A 140 -7.80 7.37 11.41
CA ARG A 140 -7.03 7.59 10.17
C ARG A 140 -6.18 6.39 9.77
N ASN A 141 -5.56 5.66 10.71
CA ASN A 141 -4.73 4.52 10.36
C ASN A 141 -5.58 3.37 9.81
N HIS A 142 -6.76 3.17 10.38
CA HIS A 142 -7.74 2.20 9.88
C HIS A 142 -8.28 2.62 8.50
N CYS A 143 -8.63 3.89 8.31
CA CYS A 143 -9.02 4.45 7.01
C CYS A 143 -7.93 4.27 5.95
N ILE A 144 -6.65 4.58 6.26
CA ILE A 144 -5.51 4.39 5.34
C ILE A 144 -5.37 2.91 4.95
N LYS A 145 -5.41 2.00 5.92
CA LYS A 145 -5.35 0.54 5.64
C LYS A 145 -6.51 0.10 4.74
N MET A 146 -7.73 0.53 5.06
CA MET A 146 -8.94 0.19 4.30
C MET A 146 -8.87 0.74 2.88
N ALA A 147 -8.50 2.02 2.71
CA ALA A 147 -8.34 2.68 1.41
C ALA A 147 -7.34 1.95 0.50
N ILE A 148 -6.23 1.45 1.05
CA ILE A 148 -5.21 0.71 0.29
C ILE A 148 -5.71 -0.68 -0.19
N VAL A 149 -6.69 -1.28 0.48
CA VAL A 149 -7.15 -2.67 0.18
C VAL A 149 -8.58 -2.77 -0.39
N HIS A 150 -9.33 -1.68 -0.47
CA HIS A 150 -10.75 -1.74 -0.84
C HIS A 150 -11.00 -2.28 -2.26
N ASP A 151 -10.20 -1.85 -3.24
CA ASP A 151 -10.24 -2.37 -4.62
C ASP A 151 -9.24 -3.52 -4.87
N LEU A 152 -8.67 -4.14 -3.81
CA LEU A 152 -7.64 -5.19 -3.98
C LEU A 152 -8.17 -6.43 -4.70
N ALA A 153 -9.48 -6.70 -4.63
CA ALA A 153 -10.15 -7.76 -5.37
C ALA A 153 -10.04 -7.59 -6.90
N GLU A 154 -9.96 -6.35 -7.39
CA GLU A 154 -9.87 -6.02 -8.83
C GLU A 154 -8.55 -6.50 -9.47
N ALA A 155 -7.56 -6.88 -8.65
CA ALA A 155 -6.36 -7.58 -9.09
C ALA A 155 -6.66 -8.96 -9.71
N ILE A 156 -7.83 -9.53 -9.42
CA ILE A 156 -8.30 -10.83 -9.92
C ILE A 156 -9.53 -10.65 -10.81
N VAL A 157 -10.50 -9.82 -10.42
CA VAL A 157 -11.78 -9.69 -11.15
C VAL A 157 -11.81 -8.55 -12.18
N GLY A 158 -10.83 -7.63 -12.14
CA GLY A 158 -10.82 -6.37 -12.89
C GLY A 158 -11.76 -5.31 -12.30
N ASP A 159 -11.66 -4.06 -12.76
CA ASP A 159 -12.61 -3.00 -12.40
C ASP A 159 -13.99 -3.28 -13.04
N ILE A 160 -14.95 -3.68 -12.19
CA ILE A 160 -16.34 -3.96 -12.57
C ILE A 160 -17.20 -2.71 -12.34
N SER A 161 -17.20 -1.82 -13.34
CA SER A 161 -18.09 -0.65 -13.35
C SER A 161 -19.59 -1.04 -13.45
N PRO A 162 -20.53 -0.15 -13.06
CA PRO A 162 -21.98 -0.36 -13.22
C PRO A 162 -22.45 -0.63 -14.67
N HIS A 163 -21.62 -0.31 -15.66
CA HIS A 163 -21.91 -0.54 -17.08
C HIS A 163 -21.47 -1.92 -17.59
N CYS A 164 -20.87 -2.76 -16.74
CA CYS A 164 -20.43 -4.11 -17.08
C CYS A 164 -21.57 -5.15 -17.07
N GLY A 165 -22.79 -4.77 -16.64
CA GLY A 165 -23.96 -5.66 -16.63
C GLY A 165 -23.91 -6.77 -15.57
N VAL A 166 -23.08 -6.61 -14.53
CA VAL A 166 -22.99 -7.48 -13.36
C VAL A 166 -23.85 -6.86 -12.25
N SER A 167 -24.66 -7.66 -11.54
CA SER A 167 -25.44 -7.15 -10.39
C SER A 167 -24.55 -6.98 -9.16
N ASP A 168 -24.98 -6.15 -8.21
CA ASP A 168 -24.23 -5.88 -6.99
C ASP A 168 -23.94 -7.17 -6.18
N GLU A 169 -24.87 -8.13 -6.17
CA GLU A 169 -24.71 -9.42 -5.48
C GLU A 169 -23.64 -10.30 -6.15
N GLU A 170 -23.60 -10.34 -7.48
CA GLU A 170 -22.63 -11.13 -8.24
C GLU A 170 -21.25 -10.43 -8.26
N LYS A 171 -21.20 -9.09 -8.25
CA LYS A 171 -19.97 -8.31 -8.03
C LYS A 171 -19.38 -8.65 -6.66
N TYR A 172 -20.16 -8.45 -5.59
CA TYR A 172 -19.75 -8.74 -4.22
C TYR A 172 -19.28 -10.19 -4.05
N LYS A 173 -19.99 -11.16 -4.65
CA LYS A 173 -19.60 -12.57 -4.59
C LYS A 173 -18.23 -12.81 -5.24
N ARG A 174 -18.02 -12.33 -6.47
CA ARG A 174 -16.74 -12.50 -7.19
C ARG A 174 -15.58 -11.86 -6.43
N GLU A 175 -15.82 -10.68 -5.85
CA GLU A 175 -14.80 -9.95 -5.10
C GLU A 175 -14.51 -10.60 -3.75
N ASN A 176 -15.53 -11.09 -3.03
CA ASN A 176 -15.34 -11.86 -1.80
C ASN A 176 -14.55 -13.17 -2.06
N ASP A 177 -14.84 -13.87 -3.16
CA ASP A 177 -14.12 -15.08 -3.57
C ASP A 177 -12.65 -14.73 -3.94
N ALA A 178 -12.43 -13.64 -4.67
CA ALA A 178 -11.10 -13.10 -4.95
C ALA A 178 -10.33 -12.72 -3.68
N MET A 179 -10.99 -12.09 -2.69
CA MET A 179 -10.41 -11.77 -1.38
C MET A 179 -10.19 -13.02 -0.49
N GLY A 180 -10.82 -14.15 -0.82
CA GLY A 180 -10.45 -15.47 -0.30
C GLY A 180 -9.05 -15.88 -0.76
N ALA A 181 -8.83 -15.92 -2.08
CA ALA A 181 -7.53 -16.22 -2.69
C ALA A 181 -6.45 -15.19 -2.27
N ILE A 182 -6.81 -13.90 -2.32
CA ILE A 182 -6.50 -12.84 -1.35
C ILE A 182 -5.68 -13.26 -0.11
N ARG A 183 -6.45 -13.57 0.94
CA ARG A 183 -6.02 -14.02 2.26
C ARG A 183 -5.14 -15.28 2.22
N GLU A 184 -5.41 -16.22 1.31
CA GLU A 184 -4.64 -17.46 1.19
C GLU A 184 -3.22 -17.22 0.67
N ALA A 185 -3.06 -16.31 -0.31
CA ALA A 185 -1.74 -15.85 -0.75
C ALA A 185 -1.01 -15.09 0.36
N ALA A 186 -1.72 -14.30 1.19
CA ALA A 186 -1.20 -13.74 2.44
C ALA A 186 -1.03 -14.78 3.59
N GLY A 187 -1.15 -16.07 3.27
CA GLY A 187 -0.82 -17.21 4.12
C GLY A 187 -1.80 -17.55 5.23
N ASP A 188 -3.04 -17.05 5.19
CA ASP A 188 -4.00 -17.08 6.30
C ASP A 188 -3.36 -16.70 7.65
N SER A 189 -2.45 -15.72 7.58
CA SER A 189 -1.88 -15.05 8.74
C SER A 189 -2.92 -14.10 9.38
N THR A 190 -2.61 -13.53 10.55
CA THR A 190 -3.45 -12.44 11.10
C THR A 190 -3.58 -11.29 10.10
N VAL A 191 -2.49 -10.96 9.38
CA VAL A 191 -2.49 -9.94 8.32
C VAL A 191 -3.40 -10.32 7.15
N GLY A 192 -3.37 -11.58 6.70
CA GLY A 192 -4.28 -12.05 5.65
C GLY A 192 -5.77 -11.96 6.05
N ARG A 193 -6.08 -12.22 7.32
CA ARG A 193 -7.44 -12.03 7.87
C ARG A 193 -7.79 -10.55 8.04
N GLU A 194 -6.86 -9.71 8.49
CA GLU A 194 -7.04 -8.25 8.60
C GLU A 194 -7.39 -7.63 7.24
N ILE A 195 -6.65 -7.97 6.18
CA ILE A 195 -6.91 -7.50 4.81
C ILE A 195 -8.32 -7.87 4.35
N GLN A 196 -8.77 -9.12 4.55
CA GLN A 196 -10.13 -9.53 4.18
C GLN A 196 -11.19 -8.85 5.08
N SER A 197 -10.88 -8.59 6.36
CA SER A 197 -11.79 -7.91 7.29
C SER A 197 -12.01 -6.45 6.90
N LEU A 198 -10.94 -5.72 6.56
CA LEU A 198 -10.99 -4.34 6.10
C LEU A 198 -11.84 -4.20 4.81
N TRP A 199 -11.66 -5.12 3.86
CA TRP A 199 -12.49 -5.17 2.65
C TRP A 199 -13.97 -5.42 2.96
N LYS A 200 -14.28 -6.39 3.84
CA LYS A 200 -15.67 -6.66 4.25
C LYS A 200 -16.31 -5.49 4.99
N GLU A 201 -15.55 -4.78 5.81
CA GLU A 201 -16.00 -3.58 6.53
C GLU A 201 -16.30 -2.43 5.55
N TYR A 202 -15.41 -2.21 4.57
CA TYR A 202 -15.64 -1.27 3.48
C TYR A 202 -16.95 -1.59 2.75
N GLU A 203 -17.16 -2.84 2.32
CA GLU A 203 -18.36 -3.24 1.59
C GLU A 203 -19.65 -3.11 2.40
N GLN A 204 -19.60 -3.40 3.71
CA GLN A 204 -20.74 -3.17 4.60
C GLN A 204 -21.08 -1.68 4.75
N GLY A 205 -20.09 -0.78 4.73
CA GLY A 205 -20.31 0.67 4.81
C GLY A 205 -20.95 1.14 6.12
N GLN A 206 -20.78 0.38 7.21
CA GLN A 206 -21.48 0.62 8.48
C GLN A 206 -20.65 1.39 9.52
N SER A 207 -19.33 1.17 9.60
CA SER A 207 -18.44 1.90 10.51
C SER A 207 -18.28 3.38 10.10
N ALA A 208 -17.74 4.21 10.98
CA ALA A 208 -17.45 5.61 10.65
C ALA A 208 -16.33 5.69 9.59
N GLU A 209 -15.34 4.82 9.74
CA GLU A 209 -14.19 4.63 8.87
C GLU A 209 -14.62 4.19 7.46
N ALA A 210 -15.47 3.16 7.34
CA ALA A 210 -15.96 2.72 6.03
C ALA A 210 -16.81 3.78 5.32
N LYS A 211 -17.60 4.56 6.07
CA LYS A 211 -18.35 5.70 5.51
C LYS A 211 -17.42 6.81 5.04
N ALA A 212 -16.40 7.13 5.83
CA ALA A 212 -15.38 8.11 5.47
C ALA A 212 -14.62 7.67 4.20
N VAL A 213 -14.11 6.44 4.14
CA VAL A 213 -13.38 5.92 2.97
C VAL A 213 -14.29 5.85 1.73
N LYS A 214 -15.56 5.44 1.86
CA LYS A 214 -16.51 5.51 0.72
C LYS A 214 -16.75 6.94 0.24
N ASP A 215 -16.71 7.95 1.13
CA ASP A 215 -16.82 9.35 0.71
C ASP A 215 -15.54 9.89 0.08
N LEU A 216 -14.37 9.41 0.52
CA LEU A 216 -13.09 9.68 -0.14
C LEU A 216 -13.05 9.10 -1.56
N ASP A 217 -13.49 7.86 -1.79
CA ASP A 217 -13.52 7.21 -3.12
C ASP A 217 -14.30 8.07 -4.13
N LYS A 218 -15.49 8.52 -3.73
CA LYS A 218 -16.30 9.45 -4.55
C LYS A 218 -15.59 10.79 -4.79
N PHE A 219 -14.94 11.36 -3.78
CA PHE A 219 -14.28 12.66 -3.90
C PHE A 219 -13.02 12.60 -4.77
N GLU A 220 -12.20 11.56 -4.60
CA GLU A 220 -11.00 11.30 -5.39
C GLU A 220 -11.36 11.12 -6.88
N MET A 221 -12.39 10.32 -7.17
CA MET A 221 -12.94 10.18 -8.52
C MET A 221 -13.42 11.51 -9.11
N MET A 222 -14.00 12.41 -8.32
CA MET A 222 -14.40 13.75 -8.80
C MET A 222 -13.20 14.65 -9.11
N VAL A 223 -12.14 14.60 -8.30
CA VAL A 223 -10.90 15.33 -8.57
C VAL A 223 -10.27 14.82 -9.86
N GLN A 224 -10.18 13.50 -10.03
CA GLN A 224 -9.63 12.90 -11.24
C GLN A 224 -10.45 13.23 -12.51
N ALA A 225 -11.77 13.35 -12.39
CA ALA A 225 -12.62 13.81 -13.49
C ALA A 225 -12.29 15.26 -13.89
N GLU A 226 -12.10 16.16 -12.93
CA GLU A 226 -11.73 17.56 -13.22
C GLU A 226 -10.34 17.68 -13.86
N GLU A 227 -9.38 16.90 -13.36
CA GLU A 227 -8.03 16.82 -13.92
C GLU A 227 -8.07 16.35 -15.39
N TYR A 228 -8.81 15.28 -15.69
CA TYR A 228 -8.95 14.79 -17.06
C TYR A 228 -9.75 15.72 -17.98
N GLU A 229 -10.76 16.43 -17.48
CA GLU A 229 -11.44 17.48 -18.23
C GLU A 229 -10.46 18.58 -18.65
N LYS A 230 -9.60 19.04 -17.74
CA LYS A 230 -8.58 20.06 -17.99
C LYS A 230 -7.49 19.58 -18.95
N GLU A 231 -7.08 18.31 -18.88
CA GLU A 231 -6.04 17.73 -19.74
C GLU A 231 -6.53 17.36 -21.14
N THR A 232 -7.77 16.85 -21.26
CA THR A 232 -8.25 16.20 -22.50
C THR A 232 -9.38 16.94 -23.20
N GLY A 233 -10.12 17.81 -22.49
CA GLY A 233 -11.34 18.45 -23.00
C GLY A 233 -12.54 17.51 -23.17
N ILE A 234 -12.46 16.26 -22.69
CA ILE A 234 -13.58 15.31 -22.67
C ILE A 234 -14.53 15.72 -21.53
N ASP A 235 -15.83 15.84 -21.82
CA ASP A 235 -16.86 16.09 -20.81
C ASP A 235 -17.04 14.87 -19.88
N LEU A 236 -16.81 15.06 -18.58
CA LEU A 236 -16.92 14.05 -17.54
C LEU A 236 -17.98 14.43 -16.48
N GLU A 237 -18.92 15.33 -16.81
CA GLU A 237 -20.03 15.76 -15.93
C GLU A 237 -20.83 14.60 -15.33
N GLN A 238 -20.94 13.47 -16.04
CA GLN A 238 -21.61 12.26 -15.54
C GLN A 238 -21.03 11.77 -14.20
N PHE A 239 -19.72 11.94 -13.95
CA PHE A 239 -19.10 11.58 -12.68
C PHE A 239 -19.54 12.52 -11.56
N PHE A 240 -19.56 13.84 -11.82
CA PHE A 240 -20.08 14.87 -10.91
C PHE A 240 -21.57 14.73 -10.59
N GLN A 241 -22.39 14.27 -11.54
CA GLN A 241 -23.80 13.96 -11.28
C GLN A 241 -23.96 12.66 -10.51
N SER A 242 -23.14 11.64 -10.80
CA SER A 242 -23.19 10.34 -10.12
C SER A 242 -22.92 10.43 -8.61
N THR A 243 -22.15 11.42 -8.16
CA THR A 243 -21.77 11.64 -6.75
C THR A 243 -22.66 12.65 -6.02
N LYS A 244 -23.54 13.38 -6.73
CA LYS A 244 -24.32 14.49 -6.20
C LYS A 244 -25.11 14.11 -4.95
N GLY A 245 -24.75 14.74 -3.82
CA GLY A 245 -25.38 14.48 -2.51
C GLY A 245 -25.12 13.09 -1.94
N LYS A 246 -24.16 12.32 -2.49
CA LYS A 246 -23.73 11.03 -1.95
C LYS A 246 -22.62 11.16 -0.92
N ILE A 247 -21.79 12.20 -0.97
CA ILE A 247 -20.83 12.54 0.10
C ILE A 247 -21.63 13.02 1.32
N LYS A 248 -21.40 12.39 2.47
CA LYS A 248 -22.15 12.60 3.72
C LYS A 248 -21.30 13.24 4.81
N HIS A 249 -20.00 13.01 4.82
CA HIS A 249 -19.11 13.55 5.85
C HIS A 249 -19.02 15.09 5.76
N PRO A 250 -19.36 15.87 6.80
CA PRO A 250 -19.46 17.33 6.71
C PRO A 250 -18.19 18.03 6.21
N VAL A 251 -17.01 17.59 6.66
CA VAL A 251 -15.72 18.12 6.18
C VAL A 251 -15.51 17.85 4.68
N MET A 252 -15.88 16.68 4.18
CA MET A 252 -15.72 16.30 2.78
C MET A 252 -16.78 16.96 1.88
N GLN A 253 -17.95 17.29 2.41
CA GLN A 253 -18.92 18.15 1.72
C GLN A 253 -18.35 19.56 1.49
N GLY A 254 -17.53 20.06 2.43
CA GLY A 254 -16.74 21.28 2.22
C GLY A 254 -15.74 21.14 1.08
N TRP A 255 -15.04 20.00 0.98
CA TRP A 255 -14.12 19.72 -0.13
C TRP A 255 -14.86 19.58 -1.48
N GLU A 256 -16.01 18.89 -1.51
CA GLU A 256 -16.86 18.76 -2.69
C GLU A 256 -17.34 20.13 -3.20
N MET A 257 -17.73 21.02 -2.28
CA MET A 257 -18.17 22.38 -2.59
C MET A 257 -17.04 23.22 -3.21
N GLU A 258 -15.83 23.16 -2.62
CA GLU A 258 -14.66 23.86 -3.15
C GLU A 258 -14.29 23.36 -4.56
N LEU A 259 -14.24 22.04 -4.77
CA LEU A 259 -13.97 21.45 -6.09
C LEU A 259 -15.00 21.89 -7.14
N ARG A 260 -16.28 21.93 -6.79
CA ARG A 260 -17.35 22.39 -7.70
C ARG A 260 -17.27 23.89 -8.01
N ASP A 261 -16.81 24.72 -7.07
CA ASP A 261 -16.57 26.15 -7.30
C ASP A 261 -15.32 26.41 -8.14
N GLN A 262 -14.26 25.60 -8.00
CA GLN A 262 -13.07 25.68 -8.86
C GLN A 262 -13.36 25.24 -10.30
N ARG A 263 -14.11 24.16 -10.50
CA ARG A 263 -14.51 23.67 -11.84
C ARG A 263 -15.41 24.62 -12.62
N GLY A 264 -16.13 25.51 -11.91
CA GLY A 264 -17.03 26.49 -12.52
C GLY A 264 -16.35 27.77 -13.05
N LYS A 265 -15.02 27.86 -13.00
CA LYS A 265 -14.21 29.06 -13.33
C LYS A 265 -13.34 28.85 -14.57
#